data_AF-A0A815GP41-F1
#
_entry.id   AF-A0A815GP41-F1
#
_cell.length_a   1.000
_cell.length_b   1.000
_cell.length_c   1.000
_cell.angle_alpha   90.00
_cell.angle_beta   90.00
_cell.angle_gamma   90.00
#
_symmetry.space_group_name_H-M   'P 1'
#
loop_
_entity.id
_entity.type
_entity.pdbx_description
1 polymer ?
#
loop_
_entity_poly.entity_id
_entity_poly.type
_entity_poly.pdbx_seq_one_letter_code
_entity_poly.pdbx_strand_id
1 'polypeptide(L)'
;LAVNGGFETGNLNGWVYRTSGSACLLNKGQAYSDSWPSSNHAHSGTYYYYDRCSGGCDVIQQSFVTVPGNIYIISFYLTNYVCCGATSIAGVTFS
;
A
#
# COMPACT_ATOMS: atom_id res chain seq x y z
N LEU A 1 8.90 11.26 -2.04
CA LEU A 1 9.67 11.05 -0.79
C LEU A 1 9.38 9.71 -0.12
N ALA A 2 8.42 8.91 -0.60
CA ALA A 2 8.10 7.68 0.08
C ALA A 2 9.26 6.66 0.00
N VAL A 3 9.61 6.04 1.13
CA VAL A 3 10.56 4.93 1.18
C VAL A 3 9.80 3.63 0.99
N ASN A 4 10.34 2.73 0.16
CA ASN A 4 9.72 1.43 -0.11
C ASN A 4 8.25 1.55 -0.61
N GLY A 5 7.98 2.54 -1.47
CA GLY A 5 6.61 2.86 -1.93
C GLY A 5 5.97 1.79 -2.82
N GLY A 6 6.79 0.96 -3.49
CA GLY A 6 6.33 -0.21 -4.23
C GLY A 6 6.48 -1.53 -3.48
N PHE A 7 6.89 -1.51 -2.21
CA PHE A 7 7.05 -2.72 -1.38
C PHE A 7 8.11 -3.74 -1.84
N GLU A 8 8.97 -3.37 -2.79
CA GLU A 8 9.96 -4.24 -3.44
C GLU A 8 11.06 -4.83 -2.54
N THR A 9 11.07 -4.45 -1.25
CA THR A 9 11.91 -5.10 -0.24
C THR A 9 11.32 -6.41 0.29
N GLY A 10 10.12 -6.78 -0.16
CA GLY A 10 9.39 -7.98 0.31
C GLY A 10 8.77 -7.82 1.69
N ASN A 11 8.85 -6.63 2.29
CA ASN A 11 8.29 -6.33 3.60
C ASN A 11 7.79 -4.88 3.67
N LEU A 12 7.20 -4.51 4.80
CA LEU A 12 6.68 -3.17 5.07
C LEU A 12 7.71 -2.26 5.76
N ASN A 13 9.02 -2.51 5.60
CA ASN A 13 10.04 -1.61 6.15
C ASN A 13 9.83 -0.18 5.63
N GLY A 14 9.88 0.79 6.55
CA GLY A 14 9.55 2.19 6.27
C GLY A 14 8.06 2.53 6.40
N TRP A 15 7.17 1.54 6.53
CA TRP A 15 5.74 1.74 6.75
C TRP A 15 5.34 1.33 8.16
N VAL A 16 4.52 2.14 8.79
CA VAL A 16 3.82 1.77 10.03
C VAL A 16 2.56 1.03 9.64
N TYR A 17 2.42 -0.22 10.11
CA TYR A 17 1.21 -1.01 9.93
C TYR A 17 0.45 -1.11 11.26
N ARG A 18 -0.85 -0.81 11.23
CA ARG A 18 -1.76 -0.94 12.38
C ARG A 18 -3.02 -1.65 11.91
N THR A 19 -3.49 -2.58 12.73
CA THR A 19 -4.81 -3.17 12.56
C THR A 19 -5.75 -2.63 13.64
N SER A 20 -7.01 -2.43 13.30
CA SER A 20 -8.05 -2.04 14.25
C SER A 20 -9.24 -2.99 14.17
N GLY A 21 -9.77 -3.37 15.33
CA GLY A 21 -10.81 -4.38 15.44
C GLY A 21 -10.29 -5.81 15.25
N SER A 22 -11.20 -6.78 15.11
CA SER A 22 -10.90 -8.20 14.92
C SER A 22 -10.31 -8.54 13.54
N ALA A 23 -9.67 -7.58 12.86
CA ALA A 23 -9.01 -7.82 11.59
C ALA A 23 -7.87 -8.84 11.78
N CYS A 24 -7.76 -9.77 10.84
CA CYS A 24 -6.74 -10.80 10.94
C CYS A 24 -5.36 -10.17 10.69
N LEU A 25 -4.36 -10.53 11.50
CA LEU A 25 -2.95 -10.12 11.37
C LEU A 25 -2.22 -10.80 10.19
N LEU A 26 -2.91 -10.95 9.06
CA LEU A 26 -2.34 -11.58 7.88
C LEU A 26 -1.25 -10.64 7.33
N ASN A 27 -0.04 -11.18 7.15
CA ASN A 27 1.11 -10.47 6.60
C ASN A 27 1.58 -9.26 7.42
N LYS A 28 1.46 -9.29 8.75
CA LYS A 28 1.97 -8.22 9.62
C LYS A 28 3.44 -7.91 9.30
N GLY A 29 3.67 -6.75 8.70
CA GLY A 29 5.01 -6.30 8.34
C GLY A 29 5.57 -6.90 7.04
N GLN A 30 4.79 -7.69 6.29
CA GLN A 30 5.22 -8.36 5.07
C GLN A 30 4.50 -7.80 3.84
N ALA A 31 5.19 -7.81 2.70
CA ALA A 31 4.57 -7.56 1.40
C ALA A 31 4.24 -8.91 0.74
N TYR A 32 3.27 -8.91 -0.17
CA TYR A 32 2.91 -10.10 -0.93
C TYR A 32 3.63 -10.11 -2.27
N SER A 33 4.10 -11.27 -2.71
CA SER A 33 4.73 -11.44 -4.01
C SER A 33 3.72 -11.86 -5.07
N ASP A 34 3.85 -11.32 -6.27
CA ASP A 34 2.97 -11.62 -7.41
C ASP A 34 3.33 -12.95 -8.13
N SER A 35 4.02 -13.84 -7.42
CA SER A 35 4.64 -15.05 -7.99
C SER A 35 3.72 -16.28 -8.02
N TRP A 36 2.54 -16.29 -7.37
CA TRP A 36 1.61 -17.42 -7.42
C TRP A 36 0.22 -17.18 -6.77
N PRO A 37 -0.90 -17.76 -7.26
CA PRO A 37 -1.11 -18.45 -8.55
C PRO A 37 -1.72 -17.53 -9.63
N SER A 38 -2.11 -16.29 -9.31
CA SER A 38 -2.44 -15.25 -10.29
C SER A 38 -1.39 -14.15 -10.22
N SER A 39 -0.63 -13.98 -11.29
CA SER A 39 0.39 -12.93 -11.43
C SER A 39 -0.23 -11.74 -12.17
N ASN A 40 -0.70 -10.73 -11.44
CA ASN A 40 -1.01 -9.37 -11.96
C ASN A 40 -1.54 -8.42 -10.88
N HIS A 41 -1.20 -8.63 -9.61
CA HIS A 41 -1.69 -7.79 -8.51
C HIS A 41 -0.76 -6.61 -8.24
N ALA A 42 0.54 -6.79 -8.47
CA ALA A 42 1.49 -5.71 -8.37
C ALA A 42 1.33 -4.78 -9.58
N HIS A 43 1.08 -3.51 -9.33
CA HIS A 43 1.04 -2.51 -10.41
C HIS A 43 2.42 -2.38 -11.11
N SER A 44 3.49 -2.58 -10.36
CA SER A 44 4.87 -2.53 -10.85
C SER A 44 5.74 -3.43 -9.98
N GLY A 45 6.78 -4.03 -10.54
CA GLY A 45 7.72 -4.85 -9.79
C GLY A 45 7.14 -6.22 -9.42
N THR A 46 7.56 -6.76 -8.28
CA THR A 46 7.19 -8.11 -7.82
C THR A 46 6.30 -8.10 -6.59
N TYR A 47 6.32 -7.02 -5.80
CA TYR A 47 5.68 -6.99 -4.50
C TYR A 47 4.56 -5.96 -4.42
N TYR A 48 3.60 -6.22 -3.53
CA TYR A 48 2.49 -5.32 -3.27
C TYR A 48 1.98 -5.46 -1.83
N TYR A 49 1.32 -4.42 -1.33
CA TYR A 49 0.54 -4.53 -0.10
C TYR A 49 -0.80 -5.20 -0.40
N TYR A 50 -1.16 -6.19 0.41
CA TYR A 50 -2.41 -6.93 0.27
C TYR A 50 -3.16 -6.98 1.58
N ASP A 51 -4.36 -6.40 1.60
CA ASP A 51 -5.33 -6.54 2.67
C ASP A 51 -6.48 -7.43 2.20
N ARG A 52 -6.69 -8.55 2.90
CA ARG A 52 -7.71 -9.56 2.58
C ARG A 52 -8.72 -9.75 3.71
N CYS A 53 -8.61 -8.98 4.78
CA CYS A 53 -9.32 -9.23 6.01
C CYS A 53 -10.66 -8.50 5.98
N SER A 54 -11.76 -9.23 5.88
CA SER A 54 -13.09 -8.65 6.08
C SER A 54 -13.38 -8.50 7.58
N GLY A 55 -13.80 -7.31 8.00
CA GLY A 55 -14.33 -7.06 9.36
C GLY A 55 -13.53 -6.13 10.27
N GLY A 56 -12.38 -5.61 9.82
CA GLY A 56 -11.65 -4.54 10.51
C GLY A 56 -10.99 -3.57 9.52
N CYS A 57 -10.55 -2.42 10.02
CA CYS A 57 -9.83 -1.44 9.20
C CYS A 57 -8.33 -1.58 9.45
N ASP A 58 -7.59 -1.99 8.43
CA ASP A 58 -6.13 -1.95 8.43
C ASP A 58 -5.62 -0.60 7.91
N VAL A 59 -4.48 -0.16 8.45
CA VAL A 59 -3.86 1.11 8.13
C VAL A 59 -2.38 0.88 7.85
N ILE A 60 -1.93 1.36 6.68
CA ILE A 60 -0.51 1.61 6.41
C ILE A 60 -0.27 3.12 6.38
N GLN A 61 0.82 3.55 7.01
CA GLN A 61 1.16 4.97 7.13
C GLN A 61 2.67 5.18 7.01
N GLN A 62 3.05 6.26 6.34
CA GLN A 62 4.40 6.78 6.37
C GLN A 62 4.36 8.30 6.53
N SER A 63 5.31 8.83 7.30
CA SER A 63 5.52 10.26 7.45
C SER A 63 6.80 10.66 6.71
N PHE A 64 6.76 11.81 6.05
CA PHE A 64 7.91 12.40 5.38
C PHE A 64 7.99 13.89 5.70
N VAL A 65 9.20 14.43 5.72
CA VAL A 65 9.43 15.87 5.98
C VAL A 65 9.06 16.66 4.72
N THR A 66 8.30 17.74 4.90
CA THR A 66 7.99 18.71 3.84
C THR A 66 8.77 20.01 4.06
N VAL A 67 8.85 20.82 3.02
CA VAL A 67 9.48 22.14 3.01
C VAL A 67 8.37 23.16 2.72
N PRO A 68 8.19 24.19 3.57
CA PRO A 68 7.17 25.21 3.34
C PRO A 68 7.31 25.87 1.95
N GLY A 69 6.17 26.07 1.28
CA GLY A 69 6.12 26.66 -0.06
C GLY A 69 6.26 25.66 -1.21
N ASN A 70 6.58 24.39 -0.94
CA ASN A 70 6.57 23.35 -1.96
C ASN A 70 5.20 22.69 -2.10
N ILE A 71 4.85 22.33 -3.33
CA ILE A 71 3.66 21.54 -3.64
C ILE A 71 4.03 20.06 -3.66
N TYR A 72 3.22 19.23 -3.00
CA TYR A 72 3.40 17.77 -2.96
C TYR A 72 2.21 17.07 -3.61
N ILE A 73 2.51 16.10 -4.47
CA ILE A 73 1.50 15.25 -5.12
C ILE A 73 1.62 13.85 -4.54
N ILE A 74 0.50 13.33 -4.02
CA ILE A 74 0.38 11.94 -3.58
C ILE A 74 -0.38 11.15 -4.64
N SER A 75 0.21 10.01 -5.02
CA SER A 75 -0.37 9.06 -5.96
C SER A 75 -0.08 7.63 -5.53
N PHE A 76 -1.07 6.74 -5.67
CA PHE A 76 -0.91 5.31 -5.44
C PHE A 76 -1.89 4.51 -6.32
N TYR A 77 -1.55 3.25 -6.55
CA TYR A 77 -2.39 2.31 -7.27
C TYR A 77 -3.08 1.39 -6.27
N LEU A 78 -4.39 1.22 -6.42
CA LEU A 78 -5.19 0.34 -5.58
C LEU A 78 -6.08 -0.53 -6.48
N THR A 79 -6.10 -1.82 -6.23
CA THR A 79 -7.02 -2.74 -6.91
C THR A 79 -7.84 -3.49 -5.87
N ASN A 80 -9.10 -3.76 -6.19
CA ASN A 80 -9.91 -4.66 -5.38
C ASN A 80 -9.79 -6.07 -5.96
N TYR A 81 -9.37 -7.01 -5.12
CA TYR A 81 -9.08 -8.39 -5.48
C TYR A 81 -10.27 -9.15 -6.13
N VAL A 82 -11.52 -8.77 -5.80
CA VAL A 82 -12.70 -9.60 -6.12
C VAL A 82 -13.59 -9.02 -7.22
N CYS A 83 -13.64 -7.70 -7.36
CA CYS A 83 -14.45 -7.06 -8.39
C CYS A 83 -14.00 -5.61 -8.62
N CYS A 84 -14.14 -5.16 -9.87
CA CYS A 84 -13.67 -3.89 -10.45
C CYS A 84 -12.15 -3.82 -10.76
N GLY A 85 -11.82 -3.14 -11.87
CA GLY A 85 -10.45 -3.01 -12.36
C GLY A 85 -9.58 -2.14 -11.46
N ALA A 86 -8.27 -2.24 -11.64
CA ALA A 86 -7.31 -1.42 -10.92
C ALA A 86 -7.69 0.08 -10.99
N THR A 87 -7.78 0.72 -9.84
CA THR A 87 -8.09 2.15 -9.70
C THR A 87 -6.81 2.89 -9.31
N SER A 88 -6.38 3.81 -10.17
CA SER A 88 -5.32 4.74 -9.81
C SER A 88 -5.93 5.89 -9.02
N ILE A 89 -5.45 6.09 -7.78
CA ILE A 89 -5.75 7.30 -7.01
C ILE A 89 -4.52 8.18 -7.13
N ALA A 90 -4.59 9.16 -8.03
CA ALA A 90 -3.49 10.07 -8.32
C ALA A 90 -3.91 11.52 -8.15
N GLY A 91 -2.95 12.39 -7.83
CA GLY A 91 -3.17 13.84 -7.89
C GLY A 91 -3.73 14.48 -6.62
N VAL A 92 -3.70 13.78 -5.47
CA VAL A 92 -4.08 14.43 -4.20
C VAL A 92 -3.00 15.43 -3.84
N THR A 93 -3.38 16.70 -3.82
CA THR A 93 -2.46 17.83 -3.61
C THR A 93 -2.68 18.42 -2.23
N PHE A 94 -1.58 18.65 -1.51
CA PHE A 94 -1.58 19.39 -0.24
C PHE A 94 -0.64 20.58 -0.36
N SER A 95 -1.04 21.71 0.21
CA SER A 95 -0.32 23.00 0.23
C SER A 95 -0.15 23.49 1.65
#